data_AF-A0A0F2NQT5-F1
#
_entry.id   AF-A0A0F2NQT5-F1
#
_cell.length_a   1.000
_cell.length_b   1.000
_cell.length_c   1.000
_cell.angle_alpha   90.00
_cell.angle_beta   90.00
_cell.angle_gamma   90.00
#
_symmetry.space_group_name_H-M   'P 1'
#
loop_
_entity.id
_entity.type
_entity.pdbx_description
1 polymer ?
#
loop_
_entity_poly.entity_id
_entity_poly.type
_entity_poly.pdbx_seq_one_letter_code
_entity_poly.pdbx_strand_id
1 'polypeptide(L)'
;MLAEAQVTELADLQRTAPSLSIMSGGTGSSALIFVAIRGNAQVSPSGGTDPAVATYVDGVYLARPTGGNVDMFDVSQAEVLS
;
A
#
# COMPACT_ATOMS: atom_id res chain seq x y z
N MET A 1 -14.43 -5.27 -11.89
CA MET A 1 -12.96 -5.47 -11.94
C MET A 1 -12.30 -5.56 -10.56
N LEU A 2 -12.27 -4.53 -9.68
CA LEU A 2 -11.73 -4.69 -8.31
C LEU A 2 -12.78 -5.15 -7.27
N ALA A 3 -13.98 -4.58 -7.31
CA ALA A 3 -15.10 -5.00 -6.44
C ALA A 3 -15.49 -6.48 -6.63
N GLU A 4 -15.45 -6.98 -7.86
CA GLU A 4 -15.70 -8.39 -8.19
C GLU A 4 -14.61 -9.33 -7.65
N ALA A 5 -13.37 -8.84 -7.55
CA ALA A 5 -12.25 -9.57 -6.96
C ALA A 5 -12.22 -9.48 -5.42
N GLN A 6 -13.24 -8.86 -4.82
CA GLN A 6 -13.32 -8.58 -3.37
C GLN A 6 -12.08 -7.87 -2.84
N VAL A 7 -11.57 -6.92 -3.64
CA VAL A 7 -10.51 -5.99 -3.22
C VAL A 7 -11.22 -4.78 -2.61
N THR A 8 -11.34 -4.79 -1.29
CA THR A 8 -12.02 -3.75 -0.49
C THR A 8 -11.03 -2.86 0.25
N GLU A 9 -9.88 -3.41 0.63
CA GLU A 9 -8.79 -2.69 1.27
C GLU A 9 -7.50 -2.86 0.46
N LEU A 10 -6.57 -1.92 0.60
CA LEU A 10 -5.28 -1.99 -0.11
C LEU A 10 -4.55 -3.33 0.14
N ALA A 11 -4.67 -3.90 1.35
CA ALA A 11 -4.07 -5.18 1.71
C ALA A 11 -4.61 -6.37 0.89
N ASP A 12 -5.82 -6.28 0.33
CA ASP A 12 -6.41 -7.32 -0.51
C ASP A 12 -5.66 -7.48 -1.85
N LEU A 13 -4.94 -6.45 -2.32
CA LEU A 13 -4.11 -6.50 -3.54
C LEU A 13 -3.01 -7.57 -3.47
N GLN A 14 -2.61 -7.99 -2.27
CA GLN A 14 -1.66 -9.09 -2.09
C GLN A 14 -2.18 -10.41 -2.67
N ARG A 15 -3.50 -10.59 -2.79
CA ARG A 15 -4.10 -11.79 -3.40
C ARG A 15 -3.85 -11.87 -4.90
N THR A 16 -3.67 -10.72 -5.55
CA THR A 16 -3.48 -10.61 -7.01
C THR A 16 -2.03 -10.31 -7.42
N ALA A 17 -1.20 -9.81 -6.48
CA ALA A 17 0.20 -9.48 -6.72
C ALA A 17 1.12 -10.26 -5.75
N PRO A 18 1.66 -11.43 -6.15
CA PRO A 18 2.41 -12.32 -5.25
C PRO A 18 3.70 -11.73 -4.68
N SER A 19 4.30 -10.77 -5.38
CA SER A 19 5.51 -10.08 -4.93
C SER A 19 5.23 -8.94 -3.95
N LEU A 20 3.95 -8.57 -3.76
CA LEU A 20 3.51 -7.48 -2.91
C LEU A 20 3.22 -8.00 -1.50
N SER A 21 3.73 -7.29 -0.50
CA SER A 21 3.32 -7.46 0.89
C SER A 21 2.91 -6.11 1.49
N ILE A 22 1.82 -6.10 2.23
CA ILE A 22 1.20 -4.93 2.85
C ILE A 22 0.90 -5.29 4.31
N MET A 23 1.46 -4.52 5.22
CA MET A 23 1.17 -4.63 6.65
C MET A 23 0.56 -3.32 7.14
N SER A 24 -0.66 -3.39 7.69
CA SER A 24 -1.32 -2.27 8.35
C SER A 24 -1.02 -2.24 9.84
N GLY A 25 -1.01 -1.05 10.45
CA GLY A 25 -1.04 -0.88 11.90
C GLY A 25 0.31 -0.97 12.61
N GLY A 26 1.21 -1.89 12.24
CA GLY A 26 2.54 -2.03 12.86
C GLY A 26 2.52 -1.83 14.40
N THR A 27 3.37 -0.94 14.93
CA THR A 27 3.39 -0.53 16.35
C THR A 27 2.59 0.76 16.63
N GLY A 28 1.76 1.23 15.70
CA GLY A 28 1.10 2.53 15.76
C GLY A 28 -0.37 2.49 15.33
N SER A 29 -0.83 3.56 14.69
CA SER A 29 -2.22 3.66 14.19
C SER A 29 -2.47 2.68 13.04
N SER A 30 -3.69 2.14 12.96
CA SER A 30 -4.16 1.34 11.81
C SER A 30 -4.09 2.08 10.46
N ALA A 31 -3.93 3.41 10.50
CA ALA A 31 -3.70 4.25 9.33
C ALA A 31 -2.28 4.17 8.76
N LEU A 32 -1.34 3.50 9.45
CA LEU A 32 0.01 3.23 8.94
C LEU A 32 0.00 2.00 8.04
N ILE A 33 0.58 2.13 6.86
CA ILE A 33 0.81 1.00 5.95
C ILE A 33 2.28 0.86 5.60
N PHE A 34 2.80 -0.34 5.77
CA PHE A 34 4.11 -0.75 5.28
C PHE A 34 3.93 -1.57 4.01
N VAL A 35 4.44 -1.04 2.90
CA VAL A 35 4.43 -1.71 1.61
C VAL A 35 5.81 -2.29 1.34
N ALA A 36 5.84 -3.53 0.85
CA ALA A 36 7.03 -4.22 0.42
C ALA A 36 6.82 -4.87 -0.94
N ILE A 37 7.84 -4.82 -1.79
CA ILE A 37 7.87 -5.54 -3.05
C ILE A 37 9.13 -6.40 -3.07
N ARG A 38 8.96 -7.71 -3.30
CA ARG A 38 10.04 -8.71 -3.30
C ARG A 38 10.91 -8.65 -2.03
N GLY A 39 10.30 -8.34 -0.88
CA GLY A 39 10.99 -8.24 0.42
C GLY A 39 11.69 -6.90 0.70
N ASN A 40 11.71 -5.96 -0.26
CA ASN A 40 12.19 -4.61 0.00
C ASN A 40 11.08 -3.81 0.69
N ALA A 41 11.27 -3.52 1.98
CA ALA A 41 10.29 -2.84 2.82
C ALA A 41 10.96 -1.70 3.60
N GLN A 42 10.20 -0.66 3.90
CA GLN A 42 10.63 0.33 4.89
C GLN A 42 10.42 -0.25 6.30
N VAL A 43 11.47 -0.21 7.13
CA VAL A 43 11.45 -0.82 8.47
C VAL A 43 10.91 0.14 9.56
N SER A 44 10.85 1.44 9.27
CA SER A 44 10.39 2.47 10.20
C SER A 44 9.71 3.63 9.47
N PRO A 45 8.55 4.14 9.93
CA PRO A 45 7.84 5.26 9.32
C PRO A 45 8.46 6.62 9.70
N SER A 46 9.78 6.76 9.60
CA SER A 46 10.46 8.03 9.87
C SER A 46 10.18 9.05 8.77
N GLY A 47 9.63 10.22 9.13
CA GLY A 47 9.22 11.26 8.17
C GLY A 47 10.34 11.99 7.41
N GLY A 48 11.58 11.50 7.48
CA GLY A 48 12.75 12.09 6.81
C GLY A 48 13.38 11.21 5.72
N THR A 49 12.79 10.06 5.43
CA THR A 49 13.27 9.11 4.42
C THR A 49 12.13 8.67 3.52
N ASP A 50 12.43 8.49 2.24
CA ASP A 50 11.46 7.95 1.30
C ASP A 50 11.18 6.47 1.59
N PRO A 51 9.93 6.00 1.40
CA PRO A 51 9.59 4.58 1.48
C PRO A 51 10.34 3.74 0.46
N ALA A 52 10.65 2.50 0.85
CA ALA A 52 11.28 1.51 -0.02
C ALA A 52 10.43 1.19 -1.27
N VAL A 53 9.12 1.37 -1.18
CA VAL A 53 8.17 1.25 -2.30
C VAL A 53 7.38 2.55 -2.40
N ALA A 54 7.43 3.18 -3.57
CA ALA A 54 6.66 4.38 -3.84
C ALA A 54 5.18 4.03 -4.09
N THR A 55 4.28 4.81 -3.49
CA THR A 55 2.83 4.69 -3.71
C THR A 55 2.31 5.96 -4.35
N TYR A 56 1.47 5.81 -5.38
CA TYR A 56 0.86 6.92 -6.09
C TYR A 56 -0.66 6.74 -6.10
N VAL A 57 -1.40 7.82 -5.87
CA VAL A 57 -2.86 7.89 -6.02
C VAL A 57 -3.15 8.99 -7.02
N ASP A 58 -3.80 8.66 -8.14
CA ASP A 58 -4.06 9.59 -9.24
C ASP A 58 -2.82 10.38 -9.70
N GLY A 59 -1.65 9.72 -9.70
CA GLY A 59 -0.36 10.31 -10.06
C GLY A 59 0.31 11.15 -8.97
N VAL A 60 -0.33 11.34 -7.81
CA VAL A 60 0.24 12.06 -6.67
C VAL A 60 1.05 11.11 -5.81
N TYR A 61 2.32 11.45 -5.58
CA TYR A 61 3.22 10.68 -4.74
C TYR A 61 2.84 10.76 -3.26
N LEU A 62 2.62 9.61 -2.63
CA LEU A 62 2.38 9.49 -1.20
C LEU A 62 3.70 9.18 -0.48
N ALA A 63 4.39 10.22 -0.03
CA ALA A 63 5.69 10.11 0.63
C ALA A 63 5.64 9.46 2.03
N ARG A 64 4.44 9.28 2.61
CA ARG A 64 4.28 8.81 3.98
C ARG A 64 3.38 7.59 4.06
N PRO A 65 3.74 6.60 4.89
CA PRO A 65 2.90 5.42 5.13
C PRO A 65 1.60 5.75 5.89
N THR A 66 1.50 6.94 6.49
CA THR A 66 0.28 7.43 7.16
C THR A 66 -0.78 7.83 6.14
N GLY A 67 -1.99 7.27 6.25
CA GLY A 67 -3.09 7.52 5.31
C GLY A 67 -3.02 6.65 4.05
N GLY A 68 -2.08 5.69 4.00
CA GLY A 68 -1.98 4.72 2.91
C GLY A 68 -3.06 3.64 2.98
N ASN A 69 -3.78 3.50 4.10
CA ASN A 69 -4.95 2.61 4.18
C ASN A 69 -6.13 3.28 3.49
N VAL A 70 -6.08 3.27 2.16
CA VAL A 70 -7.09 3.84 1.29
C VAL A 70 -8.11 2.74 0.99
N ASP A 71 -9.37 3.10 1.14
CA ASP A 71 -10.48 2.26 0.73
C ASP A 71 -10.47 2.07 -0.80
N MET A 72 -10.70 0.84 -1.26
CA MET A 72 -10.67 0.49 -2.67
C MET A 72 -12.03 0.62 -3.36
N PHE A 73 -13.12 0.97 -2.65
CA PHE A 73 -14.48 0.99 -3.24
C PHE A 73 -14.63 1.86 -4.49
N ASP A 74 -13.98 3.03 -4.54
CA ASP A 74 -14.05 3.96 -5.67
C ASP A 74 -12.82 3.88 -6.60
N VAL A 75 -11.94 2.89 -6.40
CA VAL A 75 -10.74 2.71 -7.23
C VAL A 75 -11.08 1.91 -8.47
N SER A 76 -10.76 2.45 -9.64
CA SER A 76 -11.01 1.79 -10.93
C SER A 76 -9.95 0.72 -11.26
N GLN A 77 -8.69 0.98 -10.94
CA GLN A 77 -7.55 0.12 -11.23
C GLN A 77 -6.42 0.37 -10.22
N ALA A 78 -5.68 -0.69 -9.89
CA ALA A 78 -4.41 -0.63 -9.17
C ALA A 78 -3.34 -1.37 -9.98
N GLU A 79 -2.14 -0.78 -10.08
CA GLU A 79 -1.01 -1.38 -10.79
C GLU A 79 0.16 -1.59 -9.82
N VAL A 80 0.75 -2.79 -9.86
CA VAL A 80 1.91 -3.15 -9.05
C VAL A 80 3.10 -3.32 -9.98
N LEU A 81 4.02 -2.36 -9.93
CA LEU A 81 5.26 -2.37 -10.70
C LEU A 81 6.35 -3.00 -9.85
N SER A 82 6.61 -4.28 -10.09
CA SER A 82 7.57 -5.05 -9.29
C SER A 82 8.92 -5.19 -9.93
#